data_AF-A0A1S8MD20-F1
#
_entry.id   AF-A0A1S8MD20-F1
#
_cell.length_a   1.000
_cell.length_b   1.000
_cell.length_c   1.000
_cell.angle_alpha   90.00
_cell.angle_beta   90.00
_cell.angle_gamma   90.00
#
_symmetry.space_group_name_H-M   'P 1'
#
loop_
_entity.id
_entity.type
_entity.pdbx_description
1 polymer ?
#
loop_
_entity_poly.entity_id
_entity_poly.type
_entity_poly.pdbx_seq_one_letter_code
_entity_poly.pdbx_strand_id
1 'polypeptide(L)'
;MKFNTSDKYNPLSESYHINYRSTTYLLDVKVGDVTGDGINDTVSLYGKKESSSDIFAETITVLIKDGVTGNTQTITPKFNSGYNPTIFLGDFTKSGFCDIKISIDSGGSGGYGFFYIYSYRDNTFKETFNFDNFNRKYKYTIDYNDLYKVNVNAVTLNKLFTLDISYKGYEYLSQYYYKNGKLKKPLEGEVLALSLLIPIVDNATLSIYNLLAFQRIIGTNNSDTLGYVQNLLSWGGQTFNVLNTFVAIQGSSLISPY
;
A
#
# COMPACT_ATOMS: atom_id res chain seq x y z
N MET A 1 49.55 -68.14 -3.34
CA MET A 1 49.87 -66.70 -3.24
C MET A 1 48.69 -65.93 -3.81
N LYS A 2 48.00 -65.18 -2.94
CA LYS A 2 46.80 -64.41 -3.27
C LYS A 2 47.22 -63.08 -3.88
N PHE A 3 46.70 -62.75 -5.06
CA PHE A 3 46.67 -61.38 -5.58
C PHE A 3 45.33 -60.78 -5.14
N ASN A 4 45.36 -59.62 -4.50
CA ASN A 4 44.13 -58.87 -4.19
C ASN A 4 44.33 -57.36 -4.38
N THR A 5 43.32 -56.79 -5.05
CA THR A 5 42.73 -55.45 -4.92
C THR A 5 43.56 -54.19 -5.24
N SER A 6 43.20 -53.56 -6.35
CA SER A 6 42.87 -52.13 -6.34
C SER A 6 41.63 -51.91 -7.21
N ASP A 7 40.45 -51.94 -6.58
CA ASP A 7 39.19 -51.54 -7.20
C ASP A 7 38.60 -50.38 -6.38
N LYS A 8 38.40 -49.28 -7.08
CA LYS A 8 37.31 -48.30 -7.00
C LYS A 8 37.14 -47.51 -5.70
N TYR A 9 37.58 -46.26 -5.84
CA TYR A 9 37.10 -45.04 -5.18
C TYR A 9 35.61 -45.11 -4.85
N ASN A 10 35.30 -45.02 -3.56
CA ASN A 10 33.94 -45.00 -3.01
C ASN A 10 33.75 -43.67 -2.26
N PRO A 11 33.07 -42.67 -2.84
CA PRO A 11 32.68 -41.50 -2.08
C PRO A 11 31.36 -41.80 -1.37
N LEU A 12 31.45 -42.32 -0.14
CA LEU A 12 30.34 -42.30 0.79
C LEU A 12 30.23 -40.93 1.46
N SER A 13 29.01 -40.41 1.37
CA SER A 13 28.33 -39.59 2.38
C SER A 13 28.94 -38.24 2.76
N GLU A 14 28.65 -37.23 1.95
CA GLU A 14 28.27 -35.92 2.49
C GLU A 14 26.75 -35.82 2.42
N SER A 15 26.07 -36.26 3.49
CA SER A 15 24.69 -35.85 3.73
C SER A 15 24.70 -34.36 4.07
N TYR A 16 24.42 -33.54 3.06
CA TYR A 16 24.02 -32.16 3.28
C TYR A 16 22.72 -32.16 4.09
N HIS A 17 22.83 -32.08 5.41
CA HIS A 17 21.73 -31.75 6.29
C HIS A 17 21.38 -30.27 6.09
N ILE A 18 20.67 -29.98 4.99
CA ILE A 18 19.96 -28.72 4.86
C ILE A 18 18.81 -28.78 5.87
N ASN A 19 19.06 -28.24 7.06
CA ASN A 19 18.02 -27.90 8.01
C ASN A 19 17.08 -26.92 7.31
N TYR A 20 15.96 -27.41 6.77
CA TYR A 20 14.80 -26.58 6.47
C TYR A 20 14.24 -26.09 7.80
N ARG A 21 14.86 -25.09 8.42
CA ARG A 21 14.14 -24.25 9.37
C ARG A 21 12.95 -23.71 8.57
N SER A 22 11.73 -23.99 9.02
CA SER A 22 10.57 -23.31 8.47
C SER A 22 10.82 -21.82 8.65
N THR A 23 11.17 -21.14 7.57
CA THR A 23 11.46 -19.70 7.57
C THR A 23 10.19 -18.87 7.63
N THR A 24 9.04 -19.49 7.92
CA THR A 24 7.74 -18.85 7.99
C THR A 24 7.51 -18.31 9.39
N TYR A 25 7.32 -17.00 9.49
CA TYR A 25 7.07 -16.29 10.74
C TYR A 25 5.64 -15.76 10.77
N LEU A 26 5.04 -15.75 11.96
CA LEU A 26 3.84 -14.96 12.22
C LEU A 26 4.22 -13.49 12.20
N LEU A 27 3.54 -12.70 11.38
CA LEU A 27 3.84 -11.29 11.13
C LEU A 27 2.87 -10.38 11.87
N ASP A 28 1.58 -10.72 11.85
CA ASP A 28 0.53 -10.05 12.59
C ASP A 28 -0.62 -11.03 12.84
N VAL A 29 -1.42 -10.77 13.88
CA VAL A 29 -2.63 -11.53 14.19
C VAL A 29 -3.70 -10.60 14.73
N LYS A 30 -4.95 -10.83 14.30
CA LYS A 30 -6.14 -10.14 14.79
C LYS A 30 -7.26 -11.15 15.02
N VAL A 31 -8.16 -10.79 15.92
CA VAL A 31 -9.32 -11.60 16.29
C VAL A 31 -10.57 -10.74 16.14
N GLY A 32 -11.57 -11.25 15.45
CA GLY A 32 -12.83 -10.55 15.17
C GLY A 32 -13.72 -11.37 14.25
N ASP A 33 -15.03 -11.13 14.31
CA ASP A 33 -16.01 -11.75 13.40
C ASP A 33 -15.79 -11.25 11.97
N VAL A 34 -15.27 -12.12 11.10
CA VAL A 34 -15.05 -11.84 9.68
C VAL A 34 -15.88 -12.75 8.77
N THR A 35 -16.65 -13.69 9.33
CA THR A 35 -17.58 -14.59 8.62
C THR A 35 -19.04 -14.16 8.75
N GLY A 36 -19.36 -13.27 9.69
CA GLY A 36 -20.69 -12.71 9.93
C GLY A 36 -21.61 -13.60 10.77
N ASP A 37 -21.06 -14.58 11.51
CA ASP A 37 -21.83 -15.50 12.35
C ASP A 37 -21.92 -15.06 13.83
N GLY A 38 -21.31 -13.92 14.18
CA GLY A 38 -21.28 -13.37 15.52
C GLY A 38 -20.22 -13.97 16.44
N ILE A 39 -19.41 -14.93 15.96
CA ILE A 39 -18.30 -15.53 16.69
C ILE A 39 -16.98 -15.03 16.11
N ASN A 40 -16.03 -14.75 16.98
CA ASN A 40 -14.74 -14.24 16.55
C ASN A 40 -13.91 -15.31 15.84
N ASP A 41 -13.35 -14.95 14.69
CA ASP A 41 -12.36 -15.72 13.96
C ASP A 41 -10.95 -15.26 14.30
N THR A 42 -9.94 -16.04 13.91
CA THR A 42 -8.53 -15.64 13.96
C THR A 42 -8.00 -15.39 12.56
N VAL A 43 -7.48 -14.18 12.32
CA VAL A 43 -6.81 -13.79 11.07
C VAL A 43 -5.33 -13.59 11.35
N SER A 44 -4.49 -14.40 10.71
CA SER A 44 -3.04 -14.40 10.90
C SER A 44 -2.33 -14.11 9.58
N LEU A 45 -1.37 -13.19 9.60
CA LEU A 45 -0.42 -12.98 8.51
C LEU A 45 0.82 -13.81 8.75
N TYR A 46 1.19 -14.62 7.77
CA TYR A 46 2.44 -15.37 7.76
C TYR A 46 3.29 -14.95 6.58
N GLY A 47 4.61 -15.00 6.72
CA GLY A 47 5.54 -14.80 5.61
C GLY A 47 6.93 -15.30 5.93
N LYS A 48 7.74 -15.46 4.89
CA LYS A 48 9.11 -15.96 4.98
C LYS A 48 10.10 -14.83 5.22
N LYS A 49 11.03 -15.05 6.14
CA LYS A 49 12.16 -14.15 6.41
C LYS A 49 13.46 -14.92 6.42
N GLU A 50 14.59 -14.29 6.11
CA GLU A 50 15.90 -14.93 6.21
C GLU A 50 16.27 -15.16 7.68
N SER A 51 15.92 -14.21 8.55
CA SER A 51 16.11 -14.23 10.00
C SER A 51 14.89 -13.69 10.75
N SER A 52 14.75 -14.05 12.02
CA SER A 52 13.65 -13.55 12.86
C SER A 52 13.70 -12.04 13.10
N SER A 53 14.89 -11.43 12.99
CA SER A 53 15.10 -9.98 13.14
C SER A 53 14.79 -9.18 11.88
N ASP A 54 14.59 -9.85 10.73
CA ASP A 54 14.34 -9.12 9.48
C ASP A 54 12.95 -8.49 9.49
N ILE A 55 12.89 -7.29 8.91
CA ILE A 55 11.64 -6.55 8.73
C ILE A 55 11.03 -6.75 7.35
N PHE A 56 11.79 -7.30 6.40
CA PHE A 56 11.30 -7.73 5.09
C PHE A 56 10.74 -9.14 5.19
N ALA A 57 9.60 -9.38 4.57
CA ALA A 57 9.00 -10.71 4.46
C ALA A 57 8.56 -10.98 3.02
N GLU A 58 8.67 -12.24 2.60
CA GLU A 58 8.22 -12.74 1.30
C GLU A 58 7.11 -13.77 1.44
N THR A 59 6.43 -14.09 0.35
CA THR A 59 5.38 -15.13 0.32
C THR A 59 4.32 -14.92 1.40
N ILE A 60 3.94 -13.65 1.61
CA ILE A 60 2.97 -13.25 2.61
C ILE A 60 1.62 -13.90 2.28
N THR A 61 1.02 -14.54 3.27
CA THR A 61 -0.28 -15.22 3.18
C THR A 61 -1.12 -14.86 4.38
N VAL A 62 -2.44 -14.76 4.17
CA VAL A 62 -3.43 -14.56 5.22
C VAL A 62 -4.06 -15.92 5.50
N LEU A 63 -3.96 -16.40 6.73
CA LEU A 63 -4.69 -17.57 7.21
C LEU A 63 -5.86 -17.10 8.07
N ILE A 64 -7.07 -17.48 7.69
CA ILE A 64 -8.29 -17.22 8.45
C ILE A 64 -8.75 -18.55 9.04
N LYS A 65 -8.90 -18.60 10.35
CA LYS A 65 -9.47 -19.74 11.07
C LYS A 65 -10.81 -19.36 11.65
N ASP A 66 -11.85 -20.02 11.15
CA ASP A 66 -13.23 -19.88 11.57
C ASP A 66 -13.41 -20.27 13.04
N GLY A 67 -14.03 -19.41 13.83
CA GLY A 67 -14.23 -19.60 15.27
C GLY A 67 -15.28 -20.65 15.63
N VAL A 68 -16.26 -20.89 14.77
CA VAL A 68 -17.36 -21.85 14.96
C VAL A 68 -16.94 -23.23 14.50
N THR A 69 -16.46 -23.34 13.26
CA THR A 69 -16.19 -24.61 12.58
C THR A 69 -14.75 -25.08 12.77
N GLY A 70 -13.83 -24.17 13.07
CA GLY A 70 -12.40 -24.44 13.09
C GLY A 70 -11.76 -24.61 11.70
N ASN A 71 -12.55 -24.48 10.63
CA ASN A 71 -12.07 -24.55 9.25
C ASN A 71 -11.12 -23.40 8.93
N THR A 72 -10.20 -23.63 8.01
CA THR A 72 -9.22 -22.62 7.59
C THR A 72 -9.40 -22.25 6.13
N GLN A 73 -9.34 -20.95 5.83
CA GLN A 73 -9.19 -20.42 4.47
C GLN A 73 -7.88 -19.65 4.37
N THR A 74 -7.25 -19.69 3.19
CA THR A 74 -5.98 -19.00 2.94
C THR A 74 -6.12 -18.05 1.76
N ILE A 75 -5.64 -16.83 1.92
CA ILE A 75 -5.57 -15.81 0.87
C ILE A 75 -4.10 -15.49 0.60
N THR A 76 -3.73 -15.43 -0.68
CA THR A 76 -2.40 -14.95 -1.11
C THR A 76 -2.58 -13.65 -1.89
N PRO A 77 -2.20 -12.49 -1.33
CA PRO A 77 -2.20 -11.23 -2.07
C PRO A 77 -1.33 -11.32 -3.32
N LYS A 78 -1.69 -10.59 -4.39
CA LYS A 78 -0.95 -10.63 -5.66
C LYS A 78 0.51 -10.18 -5.52
N PHE A 79 0.71 -9.07 -4.82
CA PHE A 79 2.00 -8.56 -4.38
C PHE A 79 2.11 -8.86 -2.88
N ASN A 80 2.92 -9.85 -2.55
CA ASN A 80 2.99 -10.47 -1.22
C ASN A 80 4.42 -10.53 -0.66
N SER A 81 5.24 -9.54 -1.00
CA SER A 81 6.56 -9.35 -0.40
C SER A 81 6.75 -7.88 -0.07
N GLY A 82 7.35 -7.56 1.07
CA GLY A 82 7.57 -6.18 1.50
C GLY A 82 7.84 -6.05 2.99
N TYR A 83 7.71 -4.83 3.49
CA TYR A 83 8.00 -4.45 4.87
C TYR A 83 6.70 -4.19 5.66
N ASN A 84 6.79 -4.31 6.99
CA ASN A 84 5.70 -4.00 7.94
C ASN A 84 4.30 -4.52 7.56
N PRO A 85 4.16 -5.81 7.17
CA PRO A 85 2.85 -6.37 6.84
C PRO A 85 1.92 -6.37 8.06
N THR A 86 0.72 -5.81 7.92
CA THR A 86 -0.25 -5.62 9.02
C THR A 86 -1.69 -5.93 8.61
N ILE A 87 -2.50 -6.34 9.59
CA ILE A 87 -3.94 -6.56 9.50
C ILE A 87 -4.69 -5.44 10.22
N PHE A 88 -5.74 -4.96 9.59
CA PHE A 88 -6.80 -4.20 10.24
C PHE A 88 -8.15 -4.89 9.97
N LEU A 89 -8.94 -5.10 11.02
CA LEU A 89 -10.30 -5.63 10.92
C LEU A 89 -11.30 -4.49 11.16
N GLY A 90 -12.26 -4.33 10.26
CA GLY A 90 -13.34 -3.36 10.41
C GLY A 90 -14.34 -3.45 9.28
N ASP A 91 -15.58 -3.00 9.51
CA ASP A 91 -16.65 -3.07 8.51
C ASP A 91 -16.45 -1.96 7.46
N PHE A 92 -15.83 -2.30 6.33
CA PHE A 92 -15.69 -1.38 5.20
C PHE A 92 -16.86 -1.50 4.24
N THR A 93 -17.48 -2.67 4.16
CA THR A 93 -18.52 -3.01 3.18
C THR A 93 -19.95 -2.84 3.68
N LYS A 94 -20.11 -2.33 4.91
CA LYS A 94 -21.37 -2.08 5.59
C LYS A 94 -22.21 -3.35 5.73
N SER A 95 -21.55 -4.48 5.98
CA SER A 95 -22.16 -5.80 6.11
C SER A 95 -22.56 -6.14 7.54
N GLY A 96 -22.12 -5.36 8.52
CA GLY A 96 -22.36 -5.59 9.95
C GLY A 96 -21.31 -6.48 10.63
N PHE A 97 -20.29 -6.93 9.90
CA PHE A 97 -19.15 -7.70 10.41
C PHE A 97 -17.84 -7.21 9.77
N CYS A 98 -16.70 -7.66 10.28
CA CYS A 98 -15.41 -7.12 9.86
C CYS A 98 -14.99 -7.62 8.48
N ASP A 99 -14.49 -6.71 7.66
CA ASP A 99 -13.67 -7.04 6.50
C ASP A 99 -12.18 -7.05 6.92
N ILE A 100 -11.35 -7.72 6.12
CA ILE A 100 -9.91 -7.88 6.37
C ILE A 100 -9.13 -6.92 5.47
N LYS A 101 -8.53 -5.88 6.04
CA LYS A 101 -7.57 -5.01 5.34
C LYS A 101 -6.15 -5.46 5.60
N ILE A 102 -5.39 -5.66 4.52
CA ILE A 102 -3.96 -5.96 4.54
C ILE A 102 -3.18 -4.75 4.03
N SER A 103 -2.08 -4.42 4.72
CA SER A 103 -1.14 -3.37 4.30
C SER A 103 0.27 -3.94 4.28
N ILE A 104 1.04 -3.70 3.22
CA ILE A 104 2.43 -4.10 3.07
C ILE A 104 3.20 -2.93 2.46
N ASP A 105 4.26 -2.45 3.09
CA ASP A 105 5.10 -1.40 2.54
C ASP A 105 5.99 -1.97 1.43
N SER A 106 6.05 -1.33 0.25
CA SER A 106 6.92 -1.82 -0.84
C SER A 106 8.41 -1.64 -0.56
N GLY A 107 8.75 -0.70 0.34
CA GLY A 107 10.09 -0.14 0.47
C GLY A 107 10.45 0.81 -0.68
N GLY A 108 11.71 1.22 -0.72
CA GLY A 108 12.26 2.13 -1.74
C GLY A 108 11.88 3.60 -1.54
N SER A 109 12.49 4.48 -2.35
CA SER A 109 12.35 5.94 -2.23
C SER A 109 11.00 6.47 -2.70
N GLY A 110 10.23 5.67 -3.46
CA GLY A 110 8.87 5.99 -3.89
C GLY A 110 7.86 5.97 -2.74
N GLY A 111 8.11 5.17 -1.70
CA GLY A 111 7.25 5.06 -0.53
C GLY A 111 5.87 4.47 -0.85
N TYR A 112 5.80 3.45 -1.70
CA TYR A 112 4.53 2.83 -2.09
C TYR A 112 4.09 1.79 -1.06
N GLY A 113 2.80 1.48 -1.09
CA GLY A 113 2.24 0.38 -0.31
C GLY A 113 1.33 -0.50 -1.15
N PHE A 114 1.31 -1.78 -0.80
CA PHE A 114 0.38 -2.78 -1.33
C PHE A 114 -0.75 -2.94 -0.34
N PHE A 115 -1.96 -2.61 -0.79
CA PHE A 115 -3.16 -2.59 0.04
C PHE A 115 -4.25 -3.43 -0.59
N TYR A 116 -4.88 -4.27 0.24
CA TYR A 116 -5.97 -5.15 -0.15
C TYR A 116 -7.06 -5.11 0.92
N ILE A 117 -8.31 -5.30 0.50
CA ILE A 117 -9.42 -5.56 1.41
C ILE A 117 -10.16 -6.79 0.91
N TYR A 118 -10.43 -7.72 1.83
CA TYR A 118 -11.18 -8.93 1.57
C TYR A 118 -12.44 -8.97 2.44
N SER A 119 -13.55 -9.36 1.85
CA SER A 119 -14.87 -9.45 2.49
C SER A 119 -15.41 -10.86 2.33
N TYR A 120 -16.01 -11.42 3.39
CA TYR A 120 -16.60 -12.75 3.33
C TYR A 120 -17.97 -12.71 2.63
N ARG A 121 -18.08 -13.38 1.48
CA ARG A 121 -19.29 -13.41 0.64
C ARG A 121 -19.37 -14.73 -0.11
N ASP A 122 -20.57 -15.31 -0.16
CA ASP A 122 -20.80 -16.60 -0.82
C ASP A 122 -19.86 -17.70 -0.29
N ASN A 123 -19.72 -17.77 1.04
CA ASN A 123 -18.88 -18.71 1.79
C ASN A 123 -17.36 -18.64 1.51
N THR A 124 -16.88 -17.55 0.91
CA THR A 124 -15.45 -17.35 0.62
C THR A 124 -15.04 -15.89 0.76
N PHE A 125 -13.74 -15.62 0.96
CA PHE A 125 -13.22 -14.27 0.99
C PHE A 125 -12.98 -13.73 -0.42
N LYS A 126 -13.68 -12.64 -0.77
CA LYS A 126 -13.56 -11.96 -2.06
C LYS A 126 -12.80 -10.65 -1.90
N GLU A 127 -11.90 -10.36 -2.84
CA GLU A 127 -11.19 -9.09 -2.91
C GLU A 127 -12.16 -7.96 -3.27
N THR A 128 -12.30 -6.96 -2.40
CA THR A 128 -13.15 -5.77 -2.59
C THR A 128 -12.36 -4.50 -2.87
N PHE A 129 -11.07 -4.48 -2.50
CA PHE A 129 -10.13 -3.41 -2.83
C PHE A 129 -8.75 -3.98 -3.21
N ASN A 130 -8.11 -3.36 -4.20
CA ASN A 130 -6.77 -3.69 -4.66
C ASN A 130 -6.04 -2.41 -5.08
N PHE A 131 -4.85 -2.16 -4.51
CA PHE A 131 -4.08 -0.95 -4.79
C PHE A 131 -3.69 -0.79 -6.28
N ASP A 132 -3.42 -1.89 -7.00
CA ASP A 132 -3.04 -1.83 -8.42
C ASP A 132 -4.24 -1.39 -9.28
N ASN A 133 -5.43 -1.94 -8.98
CA ASN A 133 -6.66 -1.48 -9.63
C ASN A 133 -6.93 0.01 -9.33
N PHE A 134 -6.69 0.45 -8.09
CA PHE A 134 -6.83 1.85 -7.69
C PHE A 134 -5.88 2.77 -8.48
N ASN A 135 -4.59 2.43 -8.54
CA ASN A 135 -3.56 3.18 -9.29
C ASN A 135 -3.82 3.19 -10.80
N ARG A 136 -4.42 2.14 -11.35
CA ARG A 136 -4.84 2.10 -12.77
C ARG A 136 -6.10 2.90 -13.03
N LYS A 137 -7.05 2.95 -12.09
CA LYS A 137 -8.31 3.69 -12.23
C LYS A 137 -8.10 5.19 -12.12
N TYR A 138 -7.42 5.67 -11.08
CA TYR A 138 -7.28 7.11 -10.80
C TYR A 138 -5.98 7.65 -11.38
N LYS A 139 -6.10 8.38 -12.49
CA LYS A 139 -4.98 8.96 -13.24
C LYS A 139 -4.85 10.45 -12.99
N TYR A 140 -3.60 10.92 -13.00
CA TYR A 140 -3.26 12.31 -12.81
C TYR A 140 -2.25 12.79 -13.84
N THR A 141 -2.32 14.08 -14.18
CA THR A 141 -1.23 14.80 -14.84
C THR A 141 -0.83 15.99 -13.99
N ILE A 142 0.47 16.29 -13.95
CA ILE A 142 1.02 17.40 -13.17
C ILE A 142 1.74 18.35 -14.12
N ASP A 143 1.20 19.56 -14.28
CA ASP A 143 1.68 20.52 -15.27
C ASP A 143 2.11 21.81 -14.58
N TYR A 144 3.36 22.21 -14.77
CA TYR A 144 3.85 23.51 -14.31
C TYR A 144 3.32 24.60 -15.25
N ASN A 145 2.91 25.72 -14.67
CA ASN A 145 2.30 26.85 -15.35
C ASN A 145 2.96 28.14 -14.90
N ASP A 146 2.81 29.19 -15.71
CA ASP A 146 3.27 30.54 -15.38
C ASP A 146 2.78 30.99 -13.99
N LEU A 147 3.49 31.96 -13.42
CA LEU A 147 3.24 32.54 -12.11
C LEU A 147 3.37 31.51 -10.97
N TYR A 148 4.36 30.62 -11.08
CA TYR A 148 4.73 29.64 -10.06
C TYR A 148 3.57 28.72 -9.67
N LYS A 149 2.73 28.36 -10.65
CA LYS A 149 1.57 27.50 -10.43
C LYS A 149 1.87 26.09 -10.92
N VAL A 150 1.36 25.10 -10.19
CA VAL A 150 1.39 23.70 -10.63
C VAL A 150 -0.03 23.18 -10.62
N ASN A 151 -0.50 22.72 -11.77
CA ASN A 151 -1.82 22.10 -11.90
C ASN A 151 -1.70 20.60 -11.64
N VAL A 152 -2.57 20.10 -10.77
CA VAL A 152 -2.76 18.68 -10.46
C VAL A 152 -4.12 18.31 -11.03
N ASN A 153 -4.11 17.66 -12.20
CA ASN A 153 -5.32 17.26 -12.90
C ASN A 153 -5.69 15.83 -12.51
N ALA A 154 -6.76 15.63 -11.74
CA ALA A 154 -7.31 14.31 -11.49
C ALA A 154 -8.20 13.90 -12.67
N VAL A 155 -7.59 13.36 -13.72
CA VAL A 155 -8.19 13.09 -15.03
C VAL A 155 -9.47 12.26 -14.90
N THR A 156 -9.41 11.15 -14.16
CA THR A 156 -10.55 10.23 -13.99
C THR A 156 -11.71 10.87 -13.22
N LEU A 157 -11.42 11.83 -12.35
CA LEU A 157 -12.40 12.48 -11.47
C LEU A 157 -12.90 13.82 -12.00
N ASN A 158 -12.34 14.27 -13.14
CA ASN A 158 -12.58 15.59 -13.72
C ASN A 158 -12.45 16.72 -12.67
N LYS A 159 -11.33 16.73 -11.95
CA LYS A 159 -10.98 17.76 -10.97
C LYS A 159 -9.63 18.39 -11.30
N LEU A 160 -9.54 19.69 -11.09
CA LEU A 160 -8.31 20.48 -11.19
C LEU A 160 -8.00 21.08 -9.82
N PHE A 161 -6.76 20.93 -9.38
CA PHE A 161 -6.21 21.64 -8.23
C PHE A 161 -5.00 22.45 -8.70
N THR A 162 -4.86 23.68 -8.21
CA THR A 162 -3.72 24.53 -8.55
C THR A 162 -2.93 24.83 -7.28
N LEU A 163 -1.67 24.40 -7.28
CA LEU A 163 -0.73 24.66 -6.19
C LEU A 163 0.05 25.93 -6.49
N ASP A 164 0.22 26.78 -5.49
CA ASP A 164 1.16 27.88 -5.53
C ASP A 164 2.48 27.42 -4.92
N ILE A 165 3.53 27.32 -5.73
CA ILE A 165 4.87 26.89 -5.28
C ILE A 165 5.81 28.05 -5.01
N SER A 166 5.30 29.29 -4.94
CA SER A 166 6.11 30.49 -4.65
C SER A 166 6.89 30.38 -3.35
N TYR A 167 6.40 29.60 -2.38
CA TYR A 167 7.06 29.33 -1.11
C TYR A 167 8.38 28.56 -1.23
N LYS A 168 8.69 27.96 -2.38
CA LYS A 168 9.93 27.19 -2.61
C LYS A 168 11.19 28.07 -2.72
N GLY A 169 11.03 29.39 -2.82
CA GLY A 169 12.13 30.36 -2.83
C GLY A 169 12.87 30.47 -4.17
N TYR A 170 13.69 31.52 -4.29
CA TYR A 170 14.35 31.89 -5.55
C TYR A 170 15.27 30.79 -6.10
N GLU A 171 16.06 30.11 -5.26
CA GLU A 171 17.00 29.07 -5.71
C GLU A 171 16.30 27.91 -6.42
N TYR A 172 15.13 27.50 -5.93
CA TYR A 172 14.31 26.49 -6.59
C TYR A 172 13.64 27.07 -7.83
N LEU A 173 12.92 28.20 -7.70
CA LEU A 173 12.07 28.72 -8.77
C LEU A 173 12.86 29.21 -9.98
N SER A 174 14.05 29.79 -9.77
CA SER A 174 14.90 30.30 -10.85
C SER A 174 15.41 29.20 -11.78
N GLN A 175 15.35 27.93 -11.38
CA GLN A 175 15.67 26.79 -12.27
C GLN A 175 14.63 26.64 -13.39
N TYR A 176 13.35 26.90 -13.08
CA TYR A 176 12.23 26.61 -13.99
C TYR A 176 11.57 27.87 -14.57
N TYR A 177 11.70 29.02 -13.91
CA TYR A 177 10.99 30.25 -14.24
C TYR A 177 11.94 31.42 -14.50
N TYR A 178 11.52 32.33 -15.37
CA TYR A 178 12.08 33.67 -15.47
C TYR A 178 11.65 34.53 -14.26
N LYS A 179 12.35 35.65 -14.04
CA LYS A 179 12.04 36.58 -12.92
C LYS A 179 10.61 37.13 -12.95
N ASN A 180 9.98 37.19 -14.12
CA ASN A 180 8.59 37.62 -14.29
C ASN A 180 7.56 36.50 -14.06
N GLY A 181 7.99 35.34 -13.56
CA GLY A 181 7.11 34.19 -13.31
C GLY A 181 6.76 33.37 -14.55
N LYS A 182 7.28 33.72 -15.74
CA LYS A 182 7.05 32.91 -16.95
C LYS A 182 7.87 31.63 -16.91
N LEU A 183 7.24 30.49 -17.20
CA LEU A 183 7.90 29.20 -17.30
C LEU A 183 8.88 29.19 -18.48
N LYS A 184 10.09 28.68 -18.26
CA LYS A 184 11.16 28.68 -19.28
C LYS A 184 10.88 27.70 -20.42
N LYS A 185 10.32 26.54 -20.09
CA LYS A 185 9.94 25.46 -21.01
C LYS A 185 8.88 24.58 -20.34
N PRO A 186 8.05 23.84 -21.11
CA PRO A 186 7.11 22.88 -20.54
C PRO A 186 7.78 21.95 -19.54
N LEU A 187 7.09 21.70 -18.42
CA LEU A 187 7.63 20.94 -17.30
C LEU A 187 6.50 20.19 -16.61
N GLU A 188 6.77 18.92 -16.33
CA GLU A 188 5.80 18.00 -15.74
C GLU A 188 6.32 17.49 -14.40
N GLY A 189 5.39 17.17 -13.51
CA GLY A 189 5.65 16.37 -12.32
C GLY A 189 4.93 15.02 -12.42
N GLU A 190 4.79 14.33 -11.29
CA GLU A 190 4.11 13.03 -11.26
C GLU A 190 3.29 12.85 -9.96
N VAL A 191 2.20 12.10 -10.06
CA VAL A 191 1.54 11.52 -8.89
C VAL A 191 1.95 10.06 -8.80
N LEU A 192 2.65 9.73 -7.72
CA LEU A 192 3.15 8.40 -7.48
C LEU A 192 2.03 7.40 -7.13
N ALA A 193 2.39 6.12 -7.11
CA ALA A 193 1.50 5.05 -6.66
C ALA A 193 1.03 5.27 -5.21
N LEU A 194 -0.09 4.63 -4.85
CA LEU A 194 -0.68 4.64 -3.51
C LEU A 194 0.38 4.37 -2.44
N SER A 195 0.61 5.36 -1.57
CA SER A 195 1.61 5.30 -0.51
C SER A 195 1.01 4.88 0.83
N LEU A 196 -0.24 5.28 1.07
CA LEU A 196 -0.93 4.99 2.33
C LEU A 196 -2.44 4.83 2.09
N LEU A 197 -3.04 3.86 2.77
CA LEU A 197 -4.47 3.66 2.83
C LEU A 197 -4.88 3.49 4.29
N ILE A 198 -5.53 4.50 4.87
CA ILE A 198 -5.94 4.47 6.28
C ILE A 198 -7.46 4.27 6.42
N PRO A 199 -7.92 3.41 7.34
CA PRO A 199 -9.31 3.39 7.78
C PRO A 199 -9.67 4.72 8.46
N ILE A 200 -10.81 5.30 8.10
CA ILE A 200 -11.41 6.47 8.75
C ILE A 200 -12.78 6.06 9.26
N VAL A 201 -13.04 6.31 10.55
CA VAL A 201 -14.35 6.03 11.13
C VAL A 201 -15.41 6.91 10.45
N ASP A 202 -16.39 6.28 9.81
CA ASP A 202 -17.56 6.93 9.19
C ASP A 202 -18.70 6.98 10.21
N ASN A 203 -18.97 5.85 10.86
CA ASN A 203 -19.95 5.74 11.93
C ASN A 203 -19.35 4.90 13.07
N ALA A 204 -19.01 5.56 14.17
CA ALA A 204 -18.39 4.91 15.33
C ALA A 204 -19.32 3.91 16.03
N THR A 205 -20.63 4.17 16.03
CA THR A 205 -21.62 3.30 16.66
C THR A 205 -21.78 1.98 15.91
N LEU A 206 -21.62 2.02 14.58
CA LEU A 206 -21.74 0.84 13.72
C LEU A 206 -20.38 0.25 13.31
N SER A 207 -19.27 0.80 13.83
CA SER A 207 -17.91 0.43 13.43
C SER A 207 -17.69 0.40 11.92
N ILE A 208 -18.35 1.33 11.19
CA ILE A 208 -18.24 1.45 9.74
C ILE A 208 -17.05 2.35 9.42
N TYR A 209 -16.24 1.91 8.46
CA TYR A 209 -15.03 2.62 8.03
C TYR A 209 -15.10 3.02 6.55
N ASN A 210 -14.74 4.27 6.29
CA ASN A 210 -14.28 4.72 4.98
C ASN A 210 -12.75 4.53 4.88
N LEU A 211 -12.18 4.81 3.71
CA LEU A 211 -10.74 4.76 3.50
C LEU A 211 -10.22 6.11 3.02
N LEU A 212 -9.13 6.61 3.59
CA LEU A 212 -8.40 7.75 3.04
C LEU A 212 -7.14 7.25 2.35
N ALA A 213 -7.09 7.42 1.03
CA ALA A 213 -6.01 7.00 0.15
C ALA A 213 -5.08 8.18 -0.15
N PHE A 214 -3.77 8.00 0.02
CA PHE A 214 -2.75 9.03 -0.21
C PHE A 214 -1.85 8.66 -1.37
N GLN A 215 -1.67 9.60 -2.31
CA GLN A 215 -0.69 9.50 -3.37
C GLN A 215 0.18 10.76 -3.36
N ARG A 216 1.50 10.58 -3.33
CA ARG A 216 2.45 11.69 -3.27
C ARG A 216 2.56 12.39 -4.63
N ILE A 217 2.51 13.71 -4.61
CA ILE A 217 2.75 14.57 -5.78
C ILE A 217 4.21 14.99 -5.72
N ILE A 218 4.97 14.66 -6.76
CA ILE A 218 6.36 15.07 -6.92
C ILE A 218 6.52 16.04 -8.09
N GLY A 219 7.53 16.90 -8.01
CA GLY A 219 7.98 17.74 -9.10
C GLY A 219 8.88 16.97 -10.06
N THR A 220 9.96 17.60 -10.52
CA THR A 220 10.83 17.05 -11.57
C THR A 220 11.71 15.88 -11.12
N ASN A 221 11.73 15.58 -9.81
CA ASN A 221 12.47 14.48 -9.25
C ASN A 221 11.76 13.95 -7.99
N ASN A 222 12.06 12.71 -7.61
CA ASN A 222 11.39 12.03 -6.49
C ASN A 222 11.61 12.69 -5.12
N SER A 223 12.70 13.46 -4.94
CA SER A 223 12.95 14.20 -3.70
C SER A 223 12.10 15.48 -3.57
N ASP A 224 11.58 16.01 -4.68
CA ASP A 224 10.80 17.23 -4.71
C ASP A 224 9.32 16.96 -4.45
N THR A 225 8.95 16.76 -3.20
CA THR A 225 7.52 16.63 -2.84
C THR A 225 6.83 17.98 -2.95
N LEU A 226 5.74 18.03 -3.72
CA LEU A 226 4.86 19.19 -3.85
C LEU A 226 3.63 19.08 -2.93
N GLY A 227 3.20 17.85 -2.62
CA GLY A 227 2.04 17.60 -1.78
C GLY A 227 1.54 16.17 -1.88
N TYR A 228 0.28 15.96 -1.54
CA TYR A 228 -0.39 14.67 -1.61
C TYR A 228 -1.81 14.82 -2.13
N VAL A 229 -2.18 13.99 -3.11
CA VAL A 229 -3.59 13.75 -3.41
C VAL A 229 -4.15 12.84 -2.33
N GLN A 230 -5.31 13.22 -1.78
CA GLN A 230 -6.05 12.46 -0.79
C GLN A 230 -7.45 12.14 -1.31
N ASN A 231 -7.77 10.87 -1.47
CA ASN A 231 -9.10 10.42 -1.88
C ASN A 231 -9.80 9.74 -0.70
N LEU A 232 -10.92 10.33 -0.25
CA LEU A 232 -11.83 9.68 0.69
C LEU A 232 -12.73 8.72 -0.08
N LEU A 233 -12.62 7.43 0.21
CA LEU A 233 -13.35 6.35 -0.42
C LEU A 233 -14.42 5.80 0.51
N SER A 234 -15.60 5.54 -0.04
CA SER A 234 -16.68 4.83 0.67
C SER A 234 -17.21 3.70 -0.17
N TRP A 235 -17.71 2.66 0.51
CA TRP A 235 -18.28 1.50 -0.14
C TRP A 235 -19.63 1.83 -0.79
N GLY A 236 -19.72 1.59 -2.10
CA GLY A 236 -20.92 1.81 -2.90
C GLY A 236 -21.74 0.54 -3.17
N GLY A 237 -21.61 -0.51 -2.35
CA GLY A 237 -22.34 -1.78 -2.51
C GLY A 237 -21.61 -2.82 -3.37
N GLN A 238 -20.83 -2.39 -4.36
CA GLN A 238 -20.04 -3.29 -5.23
C GLN A 238 -18.55 -2.97 -5.26
N THR A 239 -18.18 -1.68 -5.20
CA THR A 239 -16.80 -1.21 -5.20
C THR A 239 -16.67 0.05 -4.35
N PHE A 240 -15.44 0.40 -3.99
CA PHE A 240 -15.14 1.68 -3.35
C PHE A 240 -15.18 2.84 -4.37
N ASN A 241 -15.92 3.88 -4.03
CA ASN A 241 -16.06 5.11 -4.81
C ASN A 241 -15.43 6.29 -4.07
N VAL A 242 -14.86 7.23 -4.83
CA VAL A 242 -14.35 8.49 -4.27
C VAL A 242 -15.53 9.40 -3.91
N LEU A 243 -15.66 9.72 -2.62
CA LEU A 243 -16.59 10.74 -2.13
C LEU A 243 -16.02 12.15 -2.33
N ASN A 244 -14.76 12.33 -1.91
CA ASN A 244 -14.08 13.60 -1.97
C ASN A 244 -12.60 13.41 -2.34
N THR A 245 -12.07 14.38 -3.05
CA THR A 245 -10.64 14.49 -3.37
C THR A 245 -10.12 15.81 -2.83
N PHE A 246 -8.99 15.74 -2.16
CA PHE A 246 -8.26 16.88 -1.63
C PHE A 246 -6.83 16.85 -2.14
N VAL A 247 -6.19 18.02 -2.16
CA VAL A 247 -4.73 18.10 -2.27
C VAL A 247 -4.20 18.79 -1.03
N ALA A 248 -3.35 18.07 -0.30
CA ALA A 248 -2.68 18.57 0.89
C ALA A 248 -1.26 19.03 0.53
N ILE A 249 -0.89 20.22 0.98
CA ILE A 249 0.45 20.78 0.83
C ILE A 249 1.02 21.10 2.21
N GLN A 250 2.35 21.12 2.32
CA GLN A 250 3.02 21.54 3.55
C GLN A 250 2.78 23.04 3.79
N GLY A 251 2.55 23.43 5.04
CA GLY A 251 2.49 24.83 5.41
C GLY A 251 3.82 25.55 5.15
N SER A 252 3.74 26.80 4.70
CA SER A 252 4.90 27.67 4.54
C SER A 252 5.02 28.66 5.70
N SER A 253 6.23 29.19 5.91
CA SER A 253 6.44 30.30 6.83
C SER A 253 5.66 31.53 6.35
N LEU A 254 5.08 32.29 7.30
CA LEU A 254 4.32 33.51 7.02
C LEU A 254 5.13 34.59 6.27
N ILE A 255 6.46 34.59 6.47
CA ILE A 255 7.40 35.46 5.77
C ILE A 255 8.24 34.54 4.89
N SER A 256 7.96 34.55 3.59
CA SER A 256 8.81 33.92 2.59
C SER A 256 9.84 34.96 2.12
N PRO A 257 11.14 34.76 2.37
CA PRO A 257 12.16 35.67 1.88
C PRO A 257 12.22 35.50 0.36
N TYR A 258 11.61 36.43 -0.37
CA TYR A 258 12.00 36.73 -1.74
C TYR A 258 13.37 37.39 -1.76
#